data_AF-A0A957GIP1-F1
#
_entry.id   AF-A0A957GIP1-F1
#
_cell.length_a   1.000
_cell.length_b   1.000
_cell.length_c   1.000
_cell.angle_alpha   90.00
_cell.angle_beta   90.00
_cell.angle_gamma   90.00
#
_symmetry.space_group_name_H-M   'P 1'
#
loop_
_entity.id
_entity.type
_entity.pdbx_description
1 polymer ?
#
loop_
_entity_poly.entity_id
_entity_poly.type
_entity_poly.pdbx_seq_one_letter_code
_entity_poly.pdbx_strand_id
1 'polypeptide(L)' 'LIWPSPNGIGVMDQALYDQTVNVAIEGGVLSAAPDAGAFRTDLAAAALEGIDGDTTGAGFSKISVELNPGGE' A
#
# COMPACT_ATOMS: atom_id res chain seq x y z
N LEU A 1 3.79 -0.30 -0.52
CA LEU A 1 3.67 -0.12 -1.98
C LEU A 1 3.46 -1.49 -2.60
N ILE A 2 2.20 -1.88 -2.78
CA ILE A 2 1.79 -3.12 -3.44
C ILE A 2 1.30 -2.73 -4.83
N TRP A 3 1.72 -3.46 -5.87
CA TRP A 3 1.27 -3.27 -7.24
C TRP A 3 0.73 -4.60 -7.79
N PRO A 4 -0.45 -4.64 -8.43
CA PRO A 4 -1.36 -3.53 -8.74
C PRO A 4 -1.90 -2.82 -7.50
N SER A 5 -2.34 -1.58 -7.67
CA SER A 5 -2.89 -0.73 -6.61
C SER A 5 -4.32 -0.33 -6.97
N PRO A 6 -5.33 -1.18 -6.69
CA PRO A 6 -6.71 -0.95 -7.13
C PRO A 6 -7.31 0.39 -6.66
N ASN A 7 -6.86 0.88 -5.50
CA ASN A 7 -7.30 2.15 -4.92
C ASN A 7 -6.51 3.37 -5.43
N GLY A 8 -5.55 3.16 -6.33
CA GLY A 8 -4.65 4.17 -6.88
C GLY A 8 -3.29 4.22 -6.19
N ILE A 9 -2.24 4.43 -6.98
CA ILE A 9 -0.87 4.52 -6.50
C ILE A 9 -0.72 5.60 -5.42
N GLY A 10 -0.04 5.25 -4.33
CA GLY A 10 0.21 6.17 -3.22
C GLY A 10 -0.96 6.34 -2.24
N VAL A 11 -2.14 5.78 -2.53
CA VAL A 11 -3.25 5.75 -1.57
C VAL A 11 -2.95 4.70 -0.51
N MET A 12 -2.98 5.12 0.75
CA MET A 12 -2.83 4.21 1.89
C MET A 12 -4.11 3.41 2.09
N ASP A 13 -3.97 2.11 2.30
CA ASP A 13 -5.08 1.21 2.60
C ASP A 13 -5.42 1.27 4.09
N GLN A 14 -6.69 1.55 4.42
CA GLN A 14 -7.15 1.68 5.80
C GLN A 14 -7.00 0.38 6.58
N ALA A 15 -7.37 -0.76 6.00
CA ALA A 15 -7.33 -2.03 6.71
C ALA A 15 -5.89 -2.46 7.01
N LEU A 16 -4.96 -2.25 6.08
CA LEU A 16 -3.53 -2.53 6.31
C LEU A 16 -2.91 -1.55 7.32
N TYR A 17 -3.32 -0.28 7.31
CA TYR A 17 -2.90 0.67 8.34
C TYR A 17 -3.40 0.23 9.72
N ASP A 18 -4.68 -0.11 9.86
CA ASP A 18 -5.27 -0.57 11.11
C ASP A 18 -4.59 -1.84 11.62
N GLN A 19 -4.32 -2.80 10.72
CA GLN A 19 -3.53 -3.98 11.04
C GLN A 19 -2.14 -3.62 11.57
N THR A 20 -1.46 -2.66 10.93
CA THR A 20 -0.12 -2.21 11.35
C THR A 20 -0.16 -1.57 12.73
N VAL A 21 -1.14 -0.71 13.01
CA VAL A 21 -1.33 -0.09 14.32
C VAL A 21 -1.56 -1.16 15.39
N ASN A 22 -2.42 -2.13 15.13
CA ASN A 22 -2.70 -3.22 16.07
C ASN A 22 -1.44 -4.03 16.39
N VAL A 23 -0.70 -4.46 15.37
CA VAL A 23 0.55 -5.21 15.55
C VAL A 23 1.60 -4.39 16.32
N ALA A 24 1.69 -3.09 16.05
CA ALA A 24 2.64 -2.21 16.73
C ALA A 24 2.28 -2.00 18.21
N ILE A 25 0.99 -1.95 18.57
CA ILE A 25 0.53 -1.89 19.96
C ILE A 25 0.79 -3.22 20.67
N GLU A 26 0.41 -4.34 20.06
CA GLU A 26 0.63 -5.68 20.62
C GLU A 26 2.12 -5.98 20.82
N GLY A 27 2.96 -5.53 19.89
CA GLY A 27 4.42 -5.64 19.98
C GLY A 27 5.08 -4.66 20.94
N GLY A 28 4.32 -3.76 21.57
CA GLY A 28 4.84 -2.76 22.51
C GLY A 28 5.68 -1.65 21.86
N VAL A 29 5.64 -1.52 20.53
CA VAL A 29 6.32 -0.43 19.79
C VAL A 29 5.56 0.88 19.97
N LEU A 30 4.22 0.81 19.96
CA LEU A 30 3.33 1.91 20.27
C LEU A 30 2.65 1.67 21.61
N SER A 31 2.58 2.71 22.45
CA SER A 31 1.84 2.67 23.71
C SER A 31 0.34 2.91 23.55
N ALA A 32 -0.07 3.53 22.43
CA ALA A 32 -1.45 3.82 22.09
C ALA A 32 -1.60 4.01 20.57
N ALA A 33 -2.85 4.05 20.09
CA ALA A 33 -3.14 4.35 18.69
C ALA A 33 -2.65 5.76 18.31
N PRO A 34 -2.15 5.96 17.07
CA PRO A 34 -1.83 7.29 16.55
C PRO A 34 -3.04 8.22 16.52
N ASP A 35 -2.78 9.53 16.47
CA ASP A 35 -3.84 10.52 16.29
C ASP A 35 -4.50 10.41 14.90
N ALA A 36 -5.70 11.00 14.76
CA ALA A 36 -6.46 10.96 13.51
C ALA A 36 -5.74 11.62 12.33
N GLY A 37 -4.74 12.48 12.58
CA GLY A 37 -3.94 13.12 11.54
C GLY A 37 -2.84 12.23 10.96
N ALA A 38 -2.53 11.10 11.60
CA ALA A 38 -1.53 10.13 11.15
C ALA A 38 -1.99 9.32 9.92
N PHE A 39 -3.31 9.17 9.73
CA PHE A 39 -3.88 8.59 8.52
C PHE A 39 -4.48 9.70 7.65
N ARG A 40 -4.01 9.82 6.41
CA ARG A 40 -4.60 10.75 5.44
C ARG A 40 -4.41 10.29 4.02
N THR A 41 -5.46 10.39 3.22
CA THR A 41 -5.48 10.00 1.81
C THR A 41 -5.95 11.11 0.86
N ASP A 42 -6.40 12.25 1.40
CA ASP A 42 -6.88 13.42 0.66
C ASP A 42 -5.83 13.96 -0.32
N LEU A 43 -4.57 14.08 0.12
CA LEU A 43 -3.47 14.57 -0.72
C LEU A 43 -3.14 13.58 -1.85
N ALA A 44 -3.18 12.28 -1.55
CA ALA A 44 -2.96 11.24 -2.55
C ALA A 44 -4.11 11.20 -3.58
N ALA A 45 -5.35 11.34 -3.13
CA ALA A 45 -6.52 11.43 -4.00
C ALA A 45 -6.44 12.66 -4.92
N ALA A 46 -6.13 13.84 -4.38
CA ALA A 46 -5.95 15.06 -5.16
C ALA A 46 -4.80 14.95 -6.17
N ALA A 47 -3.72 14.27 -5.82
CA ALA A 47 -2.62 14.04 -6.76
C ALA A 47 -3.03 13.11 -7.91
N LEU A 48 -3.84 12.08 -7.64
CA LEU A 48 -4.32 11.13 -8.66
C LEU A 48 -5.23 11.79 -9.71
N GLU A 49 -6.00 12.81 -9.32
CA GLU A 49 -6.85 13.57 -10.26
C GLU A 49 -6.02 14.29 -11.35
N GLY A 50 -4.75 14.58 -11.08
CA GLY A 50 -3.85 15.25 -12.02
C GLY A 50 -2.99 14.34 -12.89
N ILE A 51 -3.18 13.01 -12.83
CA ILE A 51 -2.34 12.05 -13.55
C ILE A 51 -3.12 11.42 -14.71
N ASP A 52 -2.59 11.61 -15.91
CA ASP A 52 -3.04 10.85 -17.08
C ASP A 52 -2.28 9.52 -17.18
N GLY A 53 -2.98 8.39 -17.24
CA GLY A 53 -2.41 7.06 -17.43
C GLY A 53 -2.91 6.00 -16.44
N ASP A 54 -2.27 4.83 -16.44
CA ASP A 54 -2.63 3.74 -15.52
C ASP A 54 -2.04 3.97 -14.12
N THR A 55 -2.89 4.45 -13.21
CA THR A 55 -2.54 4.68 -11.81
C THR A 55 -2.92 3.51 -10.90
N THR A 56 -3.56 2.47 -11.44
CA THR A 56 -4.09 1.35 -10.65
C THR A 56 -3.41 0.02 -10.95
N GLY A 57 -2.70 -0.07 -12.07
CA GLY A 57 -2.09 -1.30 -12.55
C GLY A 57 -3.09 -2.19 -13.29
N ALA A 58 -4.12 -1.61 -13.89
CA ALA A 58 -5.09 -2.34 -14.71
C ALA A 58 -4.41 -3.10 -15.88
N GLY A 59 -3.30 -2.57 -16.40
CA GLY A 59 -2.50 -3.22 -17.45
C GLY A 59 -1.39 -4.14 -16.93
N PHE A 60 -1.23 -4.29 -15.61
CA PHE A 60 -0.10 -5.04 -15.06
C PHE A 60 -0.28 -6.54 -15.27
N SER A 61 0.73 -7.16 -15.90
CA SER A 61 0.87 -8.61 -15.96
C SER A 61 2.13 -9.02 -15.20
N LYS A 62 1.97 -9.87 -14.19
CA LYS A 62 3.10 -10.45 -13.47
C LYS A 62 3.90 -11.34 -14.42
N ILE A 63 5.23 -11.19 -14.42
CA ILE A 63 6.10 -12.12 -15.14
C ILE A 63 6.14 -13.46 -14.41
N SER A 64 6.10 -14.56 -15.18
CA SER A 64 6.36 -15.88 -14.64
C SER A 64 7.87 -16.10 -14.63
N VAL A 65 8.43 -16.37 -13.45
CA VAL A 65 9.84 -16.76 -13.30
C VAL A 65 9.85 -18.24 -12.92
N GLU A 66 10.41 -19.06 -13.79
CA GLU A 66 10.72 -20.45 -13.47
C GLU A 66 11.99 -20.47 -12.63
N LEU A 67 11.89 -21.00 -11.41
CA LEU A 67 13.04 -21.14 -10.52
C LEU A 67 13.63 -22.54 -10.74
N ASN A 68 14.81 -22.62 -11.36
CA ASN A 68 15.50 -23.89 -11.48
C ASN A 68 16.23 -24.23 -10.16
N PRO A 69 16.33 -25.52 -9.80
CA PRO A 69 17.13 -25.95 -8.67
C PRO A 69 18.58 -25.43 -8.78
N GLY A 70 19.08 -24.76 -7.74
CA GLY A 70 20.44 -24.21 -7.74
C GLY A 70 20.60 -22.80 -8.34
N GLY A 71 19.52 -22.19 -8.86
CA GLY A 71 19.57 -20.82 -9.37
C GLY A 71 20.18 -20.67 -10.77
N GLU A 72 20.20 -21.76 -11.55
CA GLU A 72 20.49 -21.72 -13.00
C GLU A 72 19.34 -21.10 -13.81
#